data_AF-A0A8S2VWA3-F1
#
_entry.id   AF-A0A8S2VWA3-F1
#
_cell.length_a   1.000
_cell.length_b   1.000
_cell.length_c   1.000
_cell.angle_alpha   90.00
_cell.angle_beta   90.00
_cell.angle_gamma   90.00
#
_symmetry.space_group_name_H-M   'P 1'
#
loop_
_entity.id
_entity.type
_entity.pdbx_description
1 polymer ?
#
loop_
_entity_poly.entity_id
_entity_poly.type
_entity_poly.pdbx_seq_one_letter_code
_entity_poly.pdbx_strand_id
1 'polypeptide(L)'
;LDFRKAFDTVWHKGLLVKLKAKGLPPSLVNWFGSYLSNREIVTTVDGITSSARIVDRRVPQGSVLRPLLFLIFIDNLGDNVSATMRLFADDASLYRVTEKNDIRKVIDQVNKDLLLIYEWSITWKLYLNIDKCKAMIFSIRERDTLASLPPVLINKSPISYVVEQKQLGLILRSNLD
;
A
#
# COMPACT_ATOMS: atom_id res chain seq x y z
N LEU A 1 6.89 0.62 -0.98
CA LEU A 1 5.99 0.84 0.17
C LEU A 1 5.37 -0.50 0.52
N ASP A 2 5.29 -0.82 1.80
CA ASP A 2 4.79 -2.11 2.31
C ASP A 2 3.61 -1.83 3.25
N PHE A 3 2.47 -2.50 3.02
CA PHE A 3 1.26 -2.34 3.84
C PHE A 3 1.10 -3.53 4.79
N ARG A 4 0.79 -3.26 6.06
CA ARG A 4 0.61 -4.29 7.09
C ARG A 4 -0.66 -5.08 6.84
N LYS A 5 -0.50 -6.37 6.50
CA LYS A 5 -1.62 -7.32 6.33
C LYS A 5 -2.73 -6.74 5.45
N ALA A 6 -2.38 -6.26 4.27
CA ALA A 6 -3.24 -5.40 3.46
C ALA A 6 -4.65 -5.97 3.20
N PHE A 7 -4.75 -7.24 2.82
CA PHE A 7 -6.05 -7.89 2.62
C PHE A 7 -6.86 -8.09 3.92
N ASP A 8 -6.20 -8.17 5.07
CA ASP A 8 -6.85 -8.40 6.35
C ASP A 8 -7.36 -7.09 6.99
N THR A 9 -6.96 -5.94 6.47
CA THR A 9 -7.30 -4.63 7.04
C THR A 9 -8.46 -3.94 6.31
N VAL A 10 -8.85 -4.44 5.14
CA VAL A 10 -10.05 -3.99 4.41
C VAL A 10 -11.28 -4.17 5.30
N TRP A 11 -11.85 -3.07 5.78
CA TRP A 11 -13.02 -3.09 6.66
C TRP A 11 -14.30 -2.87 5.85
N HIS A 12 -15.34 -3.64 6.15
CA HIS A 12 -16.49 -3.80 5.25
C HIS A 12 -17.22 -2.49 4.97
N LYS A 13 -17.49 -1.69 6.00
CA LYS A 13 -18.16 -0.39 5.84
C LYS A 13 -17.38 0.56 4.90
N GLY A 14 -16.05 0.58 5.00
CA GLY A 14 -15.19 1.40 4.13
C GLY A 14 -15.24 0.93 2.68
N LEU A 15 -15.21 -0.40 2.48
CA LEU A 15 -15.35 -0.99 1.15
C LEU A 15 -16.71 -0.67 0.52
N LEU A 16 -17.81 -0.71 1.28
CA LEU A 16 -19.14 -0.32 0.77
C LEU A 16 -19.19 1.17 0.37
N VAL A 17 -18.51 2.05 1.12
CA VAL A 17 -18.37 3.47 0.74
C VAL A 17 -17.63 3.60 -0.59
N LYS A 18 -16.54 2.84 -0.80
CA LYS A 18 -15.79 2.82 -2.07
C LYS A 18 -16.65 2.31 -3.24
N LEU A 19 -17.38 1.21 -3.04
CA LEU A 19 -18.27 0.64 -4.05
C LEU A 19 -19.36 1.64 -4.47
N LYS A 20 -19.96 2.35 -3.50
CA LYS A 20 -20.94 3.41 -3.79
C LYS A 20 -20.30 4.58 -4.53
N ALA A 21 -19.10 5.02 -4.13
CA ALA A 21 -18.38 6.11 -4.77
C ALA A 21 -17.98 5.78 -6.22
N LYS A 22 -17.80 4.50 -6.55
CA LYS A 22 -17.58 4.01 -7.92
C LYS A 22 -18.85 3.96 -8.78
N GLY A 23 -20.01 4.35 -8.23
CA GLY A 23 -21.27 4.43 -8.97
C GLY A 23 -21.99 3.09 -9.15
N LEU A 24 -21.66 2.07 -8.35
CA LEU A 24 -22.37 0.79 -8.43
C LEU A 24 -23.85 0.95 -8.03
N PRO A 25 -24.77 0.18 -8.65
CA PRO A 25 -26.18 0.22 -8.29
C PRO A 25 -26.41 -0.11 -6.80
N PRO A 26 -27.38 0.54 -6.13
CA PRO A 26 -27.66 0.27 -4.72
C PRO A 26 -27.95 -1.20 -4.42
N SER A 27 -28.61 -1.92 -5.34
CA SER A 27 -28.87 -3.36 -5.21
C SER A 27 -27.58 -4.18 -5.14
N LEU A 28 -26.59 -3.84 -5.96
CA LEU A 28 -25.29 -4.52 -5.98
C LEU A 28 -24.45 -4.16 -4.74
N VAL A 29 -24.47 -2.90 -4.29
CA VAL A 29 -23.82 -2.49 -3.04
C VAL A 29 -24.45 -3.23 -1.84
N ASN A 30 -25.78 -3.35 -1.81
CA ASN A 30 -26.47 -4.12 -0.77
C ASN A 30 -26.11 -5.60 -0.82
N TRP A 31 -26.01 -6.19 -2.02
CA TRP A 31 -25.54 -7.56 -2.20
C TRP A 31 -24.14 -7.76 -1.63
N PHE A 32 -23.20 -6.86 -1.91
CA PHE A 32 -21.87 -6.88 -1.28
C PHE A 32 -21.94 -6.73 0.23
N GLY A 33 -22.83 -5.88 0.74
CA GLY A 33 -23.10 -5.73 2.17
C GLY A 33 -23.51 -7.06 2.81
N SER A 34 -24.48 -7.75 2.22
CA SER A 34 -24.91 -9.09 2.66
C SER A 34 -23.80 -10.13 2.53
N TYR A 35 -23.04 -10.11 1.43
CA TYR A 35 -21.92 -11.02 1.17
C TYR A 35 -20.80 -10.91 2.22
N LEU A 36 -20.54 -9.69 2.71
CA LEU A 36 -19.48 -9.41 3.70
C LEU A 36 -19.96 -9.58 5.15
N SER A 37 -21.26 -9.51 5.41
CA SER A 37 -21.82 -9.51 6.78
C SER A 37 -21.92 -10.90 7.40
N ASN A 38 -21.95 -10.95 8.73
CA ASN A 38 -22.16 -12.16 9.54
C ASN A 38 -21.23 -13.32 9.17
N ARG A 39 -19.99 -13.00 8.81
CA ARG A 39 -18.96 -13.99 8.53
C ARG A 39 -18.29 -14.38 9.82
N GLU A 40 -18.14 -15.68 10.03
CA GLU A 40 -17.41 -16.24 11.16
C GLU A 40 -16.18 -16.97 10.68
N ILE A 41 -15.13 -16.96 11.50
CA ILE A 41 -13.93 -17.77 11.30
C ILE A 41 -13.68 -18.61 12.55
N VAL A 42 -13.15 -19.80 12.31
CA VAL A 42 -12.60 -20.71 13.33
C VAL A 42 -11.20 -21.10 12.90
N THR A 43 -10.34 -21.38 13.86
CA THR A 43 -8.99 -21.90 13.62
C THR A 43 -8.85 -23.24 14.31
N THR A 44 -8.38 -24.25 13.58
CA THR A 44 -8.07 -25.57 14.14
C THR A 44 -6.55 -25.78 14.11
N VAL A 45 -5.96 -26.11 15.26
CA VAL A 45 -4.54 -26.45 15.40
C VAL A 45 -4.46 -27.75 16.18
N ASP A 46 -3.76 -28.74 15.65
CA ASP A 46 -3.59 -30.07 16.27
C ASP A 46 -4.91 -30.72 16.72
N GLY A 47 -5.96 -30.57 15.91
CA GLY A 47 -7.29 -31.09 16.18
C GLY A 47 -8.14 -30.28 17.16
N ILE A 48 -7.58 -29.23 17.79
CA ILE A 48 -8.30 -28.34 18.70
C ILE A 48 -8.84 -27.14 17.91
N THR A 49 -10.15 -26.91 17.97
CA THR A 49 -10.83 -25.83 17.24
C THR A 49 -11.20 -24.68 18.18
N SER A 50 -10.92 -23.44 17.76
CA SER A 50 -11.30 -22.24 18.49
C SER A 50 -12.82 -22.03 18.50
N SER A 51 -13.30 -21.15 19.39
CA SER A 51 -14.65 -20.61 19.24
C SER A 51 -14.78 -19.81 17.93
N ALA A 52 -16.00 -19.77 17.40
CA ALA A 52 -16.33 -18.96 16.24
C ALA A 52 -16.19 -17.47 16.57
N ARG A 53 -15.57 -16.72 15.67
CA ARG A 53 -15.39 -15.28 15.81
C ARG A 53 -15.97 -14.56 14.61
N ILE A 54 -16.86 -13.59 14.87
CA ILE A 54 -17.40 -12.70 13.84
C ILE A 54 -16.27 -11.83 13.27
N VAL A 55 -16.29 -11.67 11.95
CA VAL A 55 -15.29 -10.98 11.16
C VAL A 55 -15.91 -9.71 10.55
N ASP A 56 -15.45 -8.54 11.00
CA ASP A 56 -15.91 -7.21 10.57
C ASP A 56 -14.97 -6.55 9.54
N ARG A 57 -13.87 -7.23 9.21
CA ARG A 57 -12.81 -6.80 8.30
C ARG A 57 -12.35 -7.99 7.49
N ARG A 58 -11.43 -7.82 6.56
CA ARG A 58 -11.00 -8.83 5.59
C ARG A 58 -12.06 -9.13 4.55
N VAL A 59 -11.59 -9.42 3.35
CA VAL A 59 -12.41 -10.01 2.30
C VAL A 59 -12.35 -11.54 2.42
N PRO A 60 -13.46 -12.28 2.21
CA PRO A 60 -13.48 -13.73 2.41
C PRO A 60 -12.34 -14.46 1.68
N GLN A 61 -11.60 -15.29 2.41
CA GLN A 61 -10.52 -16.11 1.86
C GLN A 61 -11.10 -17.20 0.96
N GLY A 62 -10.44 -17.48 -0.17
CA GLY A 62 -10.95 -18.41 -1.19
C GLY A 62 -11.99 -17.80 -2.13
N SER A 63 -12.37 -16.54 -1.95
CA SER A 63 -13.24 -15.84 -2.89
C SER A 63 -12.48 -15.34 -4.11
N VAL A 64 -13.05 -15.59 -5.30
CA VAL A 64 -12.61 -14.99 -6.56
C VAL A 64 -12.72 -13.46 -6.57
N LEU A 65 -13.55 -12.88 -5.70
CA LEU A 65 -13.78 -11.43 -5.60
C LEU A 65 -12.75 -10.73 -4.71
N ARG A 66 -11.93 -11.46 -3.96
CA ARG A 66 -10.98 -10.88 -3.02
C ARG A 66 -9.98 -9.92 -3.67
N PRO A 67 -9.31 -10.26 -4.79
CA PRO A 67 -8.42 -9.34 -5.48
C PRO A 67 -9.14 -8.09 -5.98
N LEU A 68 -10.32 -8.27 -6.61
CA LEU A 68 -11.11 -7.16 -7.15
C LEU A 68 -11.54 -6.17 -6.06
N LEU A 69 -12.08 -6.67 -4.96
CA LEU A 69 -12.53 -5.83 -3.84
C LEU A 69 -11.37 -5.10 -3.18
N PHE A 70 -10.20 -5.72 -3.10
CA PHE A 70 -9.00 -5.07 -2.62
C PHE A 70 -8.53 -3.95 -3.56
N LEU A 71 -8.51 -4.18 -4.88
CA LEU A 71 -8.17 -3.15 -5.86
C LEU A 71 -9.12 -1.95 -5.76
N ILE A 72 -10.43 -2.18 -5.67
CA ILE A 72 -11.44 -1.12 -5.47
C ILE A 72 -11.18 -0.33 -4.18
N PHE A 73 -10.71 -1.01 -3.13
CA PHE A 73 -10.42 -0.37 -1.85
C PHE A 73 -9.24 0.60 -1.93
N ILE A 74 -8.17 0.22 -2.63
CA ILE A 74 -6.93 1.01 -2.73
C ILE A 74 -6.88 1.98 -3.93
N ASP A 75 -7.87 1.91 -4.82
CA ASP A 75 -7.85 2.59 -6.12
C ASP A 75 -7.51 4.09 -6.06
N ASN A 76 -7.96 4.79 -5.02
CA ASN A 76 -7.75 6.23 -4.87
C ASN A 76 -6.53 6.62 -4.01
N LEU A 77 -5.68 5.64 -3.67
CA LEU A 77 -4.47 5.86 -2.86
C LEU A 77 -3.52 6.88 -3.53
N GLY A 78 -3.53 6.93 -4.86
CA GLY A 78 -2.67 7.80 -5.67
C GLY A 78 -3.26 9.16 -6.07
N ASP A 79 -4.53 9.45 -5.77
CA ASP A 79 -5.21 10.61 -6.37
C ASP A 79 -4.57 11.96 -6.06
N ASN A 80 -3.99 12.10 -4.86
CA ASN A 80 -3.41 13.35 -4.38
C ASN A 80 -1.88 13.37 -4.44
N VAL A 81 -1.24 12.27 -4.87
CA VAL A 81 0.22 12.23 -4.96
C VAL A 81 0.66 12.77 -6.30
N SER A 82 1.73 13.55 -6.26
CA SER A 82 2.27 14.21 -7.45
C SER A 82 3.31 13.36 -8.18
N ALA A 83 3.85 12.33 -7.52
CA ALA A 83 4.71 11.31 -8.09
C ALA A 83 3.91 10.23 -8.84
N THR A 84 4.58 9.46 -9.70
CA THR A 84 3.96 8.31 -10.32
C THR A 84 3.86 7.16 -9.31
N MET A 85 2.64 6.68 -9.09
CA MET A 85 2.38 5.53 -8.22
C MET A 85 2.05 4.29 -9.06
N ARG A 86 2.61 3.14 -8.67
CA ARG A 86 2.26 1.82 -9.20
C ARG A 86 1.80 0.93 -8.06
N LEU A 87 0.66 0.29 -8.24
CA LEU A 87 0.04 -0.62 -7.28
C LEU A 87 -0.04 -2.01 -7.91
N PHE A 88 0.38 -3.03 -7.17
CA PHE A 88 0.24 -4.42 -7.57
C PHE A 88 -0.10 -5.26 -6.34
N ALA A 89 -1.37 -5.63 -6.18
CA ALA A 89 -1.87 -6.21 -4.93
C ALA A 89 -1.40 -5.35 -3.74
N ASP A 90 -0.78 -5.96 -2.72
CA ASP A 90 -0.29 -5.29 -1.53
C ASP A 90 1.03 -4.51 -1.71
N ASP A 91 1.71 -4.68 -2.85
CA ASP A 91 2.91 -3.91 -3.20
C ASP A 91 2.56 -2.54 -3.80
N ALA A 92 3.17 -1.49 -3.26
CA ALA A 92 3.05 -0.14 -3.80
C ALA A 92 4.42 0.49 -4.03
N SER A 93 4.61 1.11 -5.18
CA SER A 93 5.82 1.84 -5.54
C SER A 93 5.49 3.27 -5.91
N LEU A 94 6.29 4.19 -5.39
CA LEU A 94 6.21 5.61 -5.67
C LEU A 94 7.55 6.02 -6.29
N TYR A 95 7.53 6.61 -7.48
CA TYR A 95 8.75 7.04 -8.13
C TYR A 95 8.57 8.36 -8.88
N ARG A 96 9.68 9.08 -8.98
CA ARG A 96 9.79 10.35 -9.71
C ARG A 96 11.01 10.27 -10.61
N VAL A 97 10.87 10.78 -11.82
CA VAL A 97 11.96 10.90 -12.80
C VAL A 97 12.23 12.39 -13.01
N THR A 98 13.50 12.78 -13.02
CA THR A 98 13.94 14.14 -13.31
C THR A 98 15.16 14.09 -14.21
N GLU A 99 15.22 14.98 -15.18
CA GLU A 99 16.43 15.22 -15.99
C GLU A 99 17.36 16.25 -15.31
N LYS A 100 16.80 17.07 -14.40
CA LYS A 100 17.55 18.06 -13.63
C LYS A 100 18.30 17.38 -12.50
N ASN A 101 19.56 17.77 -12.30
CA ASN A 101 20.41 17.28 -11.21
C ASN A 101 20.08 17.95 -9.87
N ASP A 102 18.82 17.87 -9.44
CA ASP A 102 18.33 18.44 -8.18
C ASP A 102 17.63 17.36 -7.36
N ILE A 103 18.43 16.41 -6.88
CA ILE A 103 17.96 15.27 -6.09
C ILE A 103 17.33 15.70 -4.76
N ARG A 104 17.80 16.80 -4.18
CA ARG A 104 17.28 17.34 -2.91
C ARG A 104 15.83 17.77 -3.07
N LYS A 105 15.52 18.53 -4.14
CA LYS A 105 14.14 18.90 -4.46
C LYS A 105 13.25 17.71 -4.76
N VAL A 106 13.78 16.66 -5.41
CA VAL A 106 13.03 15.41 -5.63
C VAL A 106 12.70 14.74 -4.31
N ILE A 107 13.67 14.60 -3.40
CA ILE A 107 13.46 14.01 -2.07
C ILE A 107 12.41 14.81 -1.29
N ASP A 108 12.48 16.14 -1.31
CA ASP A 108 11.48 17.00 -0.67
C ASP A 108 10.07 16.76 -1.21
N GLN A 109 9.93 16.61 -2.53
CA GLN A 109 8.64 16.34 -3.15
C GLN A 109 8.13 14.93 -2.84
N VAL A 110 9.03 13.92 -2.84
CA VAL A 110 8.69 12.56 -2.41
C VAL A 110 8.22 12.55 -0.95
N ASN A 111 8.87 13.30 -0.06
CA ASN A 111 8.49 13.39 1.35
C ASN A 111 7.09 14.00 1.52
N LYS A 112 6.71 14.99 0.70
CA LYS A 112 5.33 15.52 0.67
C LYS A 112 4.33 14.47 0.22
N ASP A 113 4.63 13.76 -0.87
CA ASP A 113 3.77 12.68 -1.39
C ASP A 113 3.60 11.55 -0.35
N LEU A 114 4.67 11.18 0.36
CA LEU A 114 4.66 10.16 1.41
C LEU A 114 3.82 10.57 2.63
N LEU A 115 3.77 11.86 2.96
CA LEU A 115 2.88 12.36 4.02
C LEU A 115 1.40 12.16 3.64
N LEU A 116 1.03 12.50 2.40
CA LEU A 116 -0.34 12.30 1.91
C LEU A 116 -0.73 10.81 1.90
N ILE A 117 0.17 9.95 1.46
CA ILE A 117 0.00 8.49 1.51
C ILE A 117 -0.17 8.02 2.95
N TYR A 118 0.66 8.51 3.87
CA TYR A 118 0.57 8.15 5.28
C TYR A 118 -0.79 8.55 5.87
N GLU A 119 -1.23 9.79 5.66
CA GLU A 119 -2.53 10.27 6.15
C GLU A 119 -3.68 9.45 5.59
N TRP A 120 -3.67 9.17 4.27
CA TRP A 120 -4.64 8.27 3.64
C TRP A 120 -4.63 6.89 4.31
N SER A 121 -3.44 6.35 4.61
CA SER A 121 -3.27 5.03 5.23
C SER A 121 -3.93 4.96 6.61
N ILE A 122 -3.85 6.06 7.39
CA ILE A 122 -4.52 6.20 8.68
C ILE A 122 -6.04 6.24 8.50
N THR A 123 -6.53 7.09 7.58
CA THR A 123 -7.97 7.25 7.31
C THR A 123 -8.63 5.92 6.89
N TRP A 124 -7.97 5.19 5.99
CA TRP A 124 -8.50 3.93 5.46
C TRP A 124 -8.14 2.71 6.29
N LYS A 125 -7.39 2.89 7.39
CA LYS A 125 -6.92 1.84 8.32
C LYS A 125 -6.04 0.78 7.63
N LEU A 126 -5.41 1.15 6.52
CA LEU A 126 -4.49 0.32 5.75
C LEU A 126 -3.05 0.77 6.09
N TYR A 127 -2.59 0.45 7.30
CA TYR A 127 -1.36 1.01 7.85
C TYR A 127 -0.10 0.56 7.11
N LEU A 128 0.84 1.48 6.90
CA LEU A 128 2.17 1.18 6.36
C LEU A 128 3.02 0.41 7.38
N ASN A 129 3.87 -0.47 6.86
CA ASN A 129 4.97 -1.08 7.58
C ASN A 129 6.26 -0.29 7.31
N ILE A 130 6.47 0.78 8.09
CA ILE A 130 7.55 1.74 7.86
C ILE A 130 8.92 1.05 7.80
N ASP A 131 9.18 0.08 8.69
CA ASP A 131 10.47 -0.64 8.76
C ASP A 131 10.80 -1.43 7.48
N LYS A 132 9.76 -1.88 6.77
CA LYS A 132 9.89 -2.59 5.49
C LYS A 132 9.89 -1.65 4.28
N CYS A 133 9.54 -0.38 4.46
CA CYS A 133 9.64 0.60 3.38
C CYS A 133 11.11 0.94 3.14
N LYS A 134 11.50 1.01 1.87
CA LYS A 134 12.87 1.32 1.42
C LYS A 134 12.82 2.42 0.36
N ALA A 135 13.87 3.22 0.30
CA ALA A 135 14.09 4.20 -0.75
C ALA A 135 15.27 3.77 -1.63
N MET A 136 15.17 3.97 -2.94
CA MET A 136 16.26 3.71 -3.88
C MET A 136 16.35 4.87 -4.86
N ILE A 137 17.59 5.24 -5.21
CA ILE A 137 17.88 6.26 -6.20
C ILE A 137 18.57 5.60 -7.39
N PHE A 138 18.13 5.93 -8.61
CA PHE A 138 18.75 5.51 -9.86
C PHE A 138 19.37 6.75 -10.52
N SER A 139 20.64 6.65 -10.91
CA SER A 139 21.40 7.72 -11.59
C SER A 139 22.62 7.11 -12.26
N ILE A 140 22.92 7.60 -13.47
CA ILE A 140 24.08 7.26 -14.31
C ILE A 140 25.32 8.06 -13.89
N ARG A 141 25.14 9.21 -13.22
CA ARG A 141 26.24 10.09 -12.79
C ARG A 141 26.78 9.69 -11.43
N GLU A 142 28.09 9.89 -11.21
CA GLU A 142 28.72 9.81 -9.89
C GLU A 142 27.92 10.67 -8.90
N ARG A 143 27.57 10.05 -7.78
CA ARG A 143 26.65 10.63 -6.80
C ARG A 143 27.44 11.24 -5.66
N ASP A 144 26.85 12.29 -5.08
CA ASP A 144 26.93 12.52 -3.64
C ASP A 144 26.77 11.17 -2.90
N THR A 145 27.64 10.87 -1.95
CA THR A 145 27.50 9.65 -1.14
C THR A 145 26.09 9.64 -0.54
N LEU A 146 25.41 8.48 -0.52
CA LEU A 146 24.05 8.37 0.04
C LEU A 146 23.94 8.96 1.45
N ALA A 147 25.04 8.96 2.19
CA ALA A 147 25.17 9.57 3.53
C ALA A 147 24.99 11.10 3.56
N SER A 148 25.19 11.80 2.45
CA SER A 148 25.08 13.27 2.36
C SER A 148 23.71 13.77 1.86
N LEU A 149 22.83 12.83 1.48
CA LEU A 149 21.48 13.14 1.00
C LEU A 149 20.51 13.35 2.17
N PRO A 150 19.50 14.23 2.01
CA PRO A 150 18.44 14.35 3.01
C PRO A 150 17.68 13.02 3.15
N PRO A 151 17.13 12.70 4.33
CA PRO A 151 16.40 11.47 4.55
C PRO A 151 15.07 11.47 3.78
N VAL A 152 14.66 10.30 3.33
CA VAL A 152 13.26 10.05 2.93
C VAL A 152 12.49 9.65 4.18
N LEU A 153 11.36 10.33 4.42
CA LEU A 153 10.59 10.25 5.67
C LEU A 153 9.17 9.77 5.39
N ILE A 154 8.69 8.85 6.22
CA ILE A 154 7.26 8.51 6.34
C ILE A 154 6.82 8.89 7.74
N ASN A 155 5.96 9.91 7.87
CA ASN A 155 5.53 10.46 9.16
C ASN A 155 6.70 10.72 10.14
N LYS A 156 7.71 11.47 9.69
CA LYS A 156 8.95 11.78 10.44
C LYS A 156 9.87 10.58 10.74
N SER A 157 9.46 9.36 10.43
CA SER A 157 10.32 8.18 10.54
C SER A 157 11.16 8.02 9.26
N PRO A 158 12.49 7.99 9.35
CA PRO A 158 13.34 7.79 8.18
C PRO A 158 13.23 6.36 7.67
N ILE A 159 13.22 6.21 6.34
CA ILE A 159 13.33 4.92 5.68
C ILE A 159 14.74 4.74 5.11
N SER A 160 15.23 3.50 5.11
CA SER A 160 16.59 3.20 4.67
C SER A 160 16.73 3.39 3.16
N TYR A 161 17.82 4.06 2.75
CA TYR A 161 18.30 3.99 1.38
C TYR A 161 18.91 2.61 1.12
N VAL A 162 18.60 2.02 -0.03
CA VAL A 162 19.15 0.74 -0.48
C VAL A 162 19.68 0.85 -1.90
N VAL A 163 20.69 0.05 -2.21
CA VAL A 163 21.28 -0.07 -3.56
C VAL A 163 20.76 -1.27 -4.34
N GLU A 164 20.12 -2.22 -3.64
CA GLU A 164 19.47 -3.39 -4.22
C GLU A 164 18.13 -3.62 -3.51
N GLN A 165 17.10 -4.00 -4.28
CA GLN A 165 15.78 -4.29 -3.75
C GLN A 165 15.10 -5.35 -4.62
N LYS A 166 14.55 -6.38 -3.98
CA LYS A 166 13.67 -7.33 -4.63
C LYS A 166 12.27 -6.73 -4.76
N GLN A 167 11.72 -6.74 -5.98
CA GLN A 167 10.39 -6.23 -6.29
C GLN A 167 9.72 -7.13 -7.33
N LEU A 168 8.57 -7.73 -7.00
CA LEU A 168 7.81 -8.62 -7.89
C LEU A 168 8.64 -9.74 -8.55
N GLY A 169 9.60 -10.29 -7.80
CA GLY A 169 10.49 -11.34 -8.29
C GLY A 169 11.72 -10.85 -9.06
N LEU A 170 11.79 -9.57 -9.41
CA LEU A 170 12.96 -8.94 -10.02
C LEU A 170 13.87 -8.35 -8.95
N ILE A 171 15.18 -8.40 -9.19
CA ILE A 171 16.17 -7.69 -8.37
C ILE A 171 16.50 -6.38 -9.08
N LEU A 172 16.10 -5.27 -8.47
CA LEU A 172 16.43 -3.94 -8.96
C LEU A 172 17.73 -3.50 -8.29
N ARG A 173 18.69 -3.06 -9.09
CA ARG A 173 19.94 -2.48 -8.60
C ARG A 173 20.05 -1.02 -9.02
N SER A 174 20.65 -0.23 -8.14
CA SER A 174 20.80 1.20 -8.33
C SER A 174 21.86 1.56 -9.38
N ASN A 175 22.76 0.63 -9.72
CA ASN A 175 23.61 0.71 -10.90
C ASN A 175 22.82 0.23 -12.12
N LEU A 176 22.88 0.98 -13.21
CA LEU A 176 22.15 0.72 -14.45
C LEU A 176 22.97 -0.16 -15.41
N ASP A 177 23.75 -1.08 -14.84
CA ASP A 177 24.65 -2.01 -15.56
C ASP A 177 23.91 -3.29 -16.02
#